data_AF-T0RPE7-F1
#
_entry.id   AF-T0RPE7-F1
#
_cell.length_a   1.000
_cell.length_b   1.000
_cell.length_c   1.000
_cell.angle_alpha   90.00
_cell.angle_beta   90.00
_cell.angle_gamma   90.00
#
_symmetry.space_group_name_H-M   'P 1'
#
loop_
_entity.id
_entity.type
_entity.pdbx_description
1 polymer ?
#
loop_
_entity_poly.entity_id
_entity_poly.type
_entity_poly.pdbx_seq_one_letter_code
_entity_poly.pdbx_strand_id
1 'polypeptide(L)'
;MGKLTRVALIIAMSLSASASSEVSNCFPDNNVKIPTGLKSFGGAGMGQFEYHQVIDQFERVWKPLVKEKIGKELIIERMWENDKVNASATRDDNNNPVLKIYGGLARHRDMNKDAMLLIMCHELGHHFGGAPKTFRGRSSKRSWSSAEGQADYFASNKCMPKLIEEYSNENKSFVPGVDKMTVIEIEKVCQSEYCKRTSMAALSLGRVFASLKYDWQPPQVGEKSNLVVENTFYKHPEPQCRFDTFIAGIMCEEERNSEFDNSDHSIGACVREYSEKGARPLCWFSPSSY
;
A
#
# COMPACT_ATOMS: atom_id res chain seq x y z
N MET A 1 -63.17 -44.28 -6.07
CA MET A 1 -61.87 -43.91 -6.68
C MET A 1 -61.64 -42.41 -6.47
N GLY A 2 -61.00 -42.03 -5.37
CA GLY A 2 -60.62 -40.63 -5.09
C GLY A 2 -59.10 -40.51 -5.12
N LYS A 3 -58.55 -39.74 -6.08
CA LYS A 3 -57.11 -39.49 -6.18
C LYS A 3 -56.72 -38.36 -5.22
N LEU A 4 -55.87 -38.66 -4.24
CA LEU A 4 -55.17 -37.66 -3.44
C LEU A 4 -54.08 -37.00 -4.28
N THR A 5 -54.17 -35.69 -4.47
CA THR A 5 -53.11 -34.85 -5.04
C THR A 5 -52.18 -34.40 -3.92
N ARG A 6 -50.92 -34.89 -3.91
CA ARG A 6 -49.88 -34.39 -3.00
C ARG A 6 -49.30 -33.10 -3.57
N VAL A 7 -49.51 -31.97 -2.88
CA VAL A 7 -48.82 -30.70 -3.14
C VAL A 7 -47.47 -30.75 -2.42
N ALA A 8 -46.37 -30.71 -3.18
CA ALA A 8 -45.03 -30.61 -2.61
C ALA A 8 -44.70 -29.13 -2.35
N LEU A 9 -44.52 -28.76 -1.09
CA LEU A 9 -44.12 -27.43 -0.67
C LEU A 9 -42.59 -27.32 -0.84
N ILE A 10 -42.13 -26.53 -1.82
CA ILE A 10 -40.70 -26.24 -1.99
C ILE A 10 -40.35 -25.09 -1.06
N ILE A 11 -39.66 -25.38 0.04
CA ILE A 11 -39.08 -24.38 0.93
C ILE A 11 -37.80 -23.86 0.26
N ALA A 12 -37.86 -22.65 -0.28
CA ALA A 12 -36.67 -21.94 -0.76
C ALA A 12 -35.84 -21.48 0.44
N MET A 13 -34.77 -22.21 0.78
CA MET A 13 -33.74 -21.73 1.68
C MET A 13 -32.97 -20.61 0.99
N SER A 14 -33.23 -19.36 1.39
CA SER A 14 -32.40 -18.21 1.04
C SER A 14 -31.05 -18.35 1.77
N LEU A 15 -30.05 -18.86 1.06
CA LEU A 15 -28.65 -18.76 1.48
C LEU A 15 -28.23 -17.29 1.39
N SER A 16 -28.27 -16.60 2.53
CA SER A 16 -27.60 -15.32 2.73
C SER A 16 -26.10 -15.57 2.59
N ALA A 17 -25.53 -15.28 1.43
CA ALA A 17 -24.08 -15.24 1.27
C ALA A 17 -23.56 -14.09 2.15
N SER A 18 -23.03 -14.42 3.33
CA SER A 18 -22.24 -13.50 4.13
C SER A 18 -21.04 -13.09 3.30
N ALA A 19 -21.07 -11.87 2.76
CA ALA A 19 -19.95 -11.26 2.08
C ALA A 19 -18.84 -11.03 3.11
N SER A 20 -17.92 -11.98 3.25
CA SER A 20 -16.69 -11.74 3.98
C SER A 20 -15.98 -10.56 3.31
N SER A 21 -15.70 -9.50 4.06
CA SER A 21 -14.88 -8.41 3.56
C SER A 21 -13.51 -8.97 3.14
N GLU A 22 -13.20 -8.92 1.85
CA GLU A 22 -11.89 -9.33 1.35
C GLU A 22 -10.82 -8.47 2.06
N VAL A 23 -9.85 -9.14 2.71
CA VAL A 23 -8.72 -8.50 3.38
C VAL A 23 -7.54 -8.49 2.42
N SER A 24 -6.99 -7.30 2.14
CA SER A 24 -5.77 -7.13 1.34
C SER A 24 -4.59 -6.96 2.28
N ASN A 25 -3.69 -7.94 2.36
CA ASN A 25 -2.48 -7.84 3.18
C ASN A 25 -1.37 -7.14 2.37
N CYS A 26 -0.66 -6.18 2.98
CA CYS A 26 0.45 -5.46 2.35
C CYS A 26 1.59 -6.36 1.90
N PHE A 27 1.92 -7.32 2.77
CA PHE A 27 3.01 -8.25 2.58
C PHE A 27 2.48 -9.63 2.27
N PRO A 28 3.20 -10.42 1.44
CA PRO A 28 2.92 -11.84 1.30
C PRO A 28 2.84 -12.55 2.65
N ASP A 29 2.11 -13.67 2.68
CA ASP A 29 2.13 -14.56 3.84
C ASP A 29 3.56 -14.89 4.23
N ASN A 30 3.88 -14.63 5.50
CA ASN A 30 5.21 -14.79 6.06
C ASN A 30 5.11 -15.18 7.54
N ASN A 31 6.18 -15.78 8.05
CA ASN A 31 6.24 -16.27 9.43
C ASN A 31 7.05 -15.34 10.35
N VAL A 32 7.39 -14.13 9.89
CA VAL A 32 8.20 -13.19 10.68
C VAL A 32 7.32 -12.57 11.77
N LYS A 33 7.80 -12.67 13.02
CA LYS A 33 7.11 -12.18 14.21
C LYS A 33 8.05 -11.36 15.08
N ILE A 34 7.60 -10.18 15.48
CA ILE A 34 8.35 -9.25 16.34
C ILE A 34 7.43 -8.85 17.51
N PRO A 35 7.42 -9.62 18.62
CA PRO A 35 6.54 -9.36 19.77
C PRO A 35 6.95 -8.10 20.54
N THR A 36 6.07 -7.66 21.44
CA THR A 36 6.37 -6.61 22.42
C THR A 36 7.38 -7.10 23.47
N GLY A 37 8.06 -6.19 24.16
CA GLY A 37 8.98 -6.52 25.26
C GLY A 37 10.35 -7.09 24.85
N LEU A 38 10.55 -7.52 23.60
CA LEU A 38 11.90 -7.62 23.04
C LEU A 38 12.46 -6.20 23.01
N LYS A 39 13.46 -5.91 23.84
CA LYS A 39 14.39 -4.83 23.51
C LYS A 39 14.91 -5.19 22.13
N SER A 40 14.52 -4.45 21.08
CA SER A 40 15.07 -4.66 19.74
C SER A 40 16.57 -4.85 19.93
N PHE A 41 17.08 -6.03 19.57
CA PHE A 41 18.52 -6.28 19.63
C PHE A 41 19.17 -5.22 18.73
N GLY A 42 19.75 -4.18 19.33
CA GLY A 42 20.28 -2.99 18.62
C GLY A 42 19.41 -1.72 18.61
N GLY A 43 18.27 -1.66 19.31
CA GLY A 43 17.43 -0.46 19.39
C GLY A 43 16.73 -0.05 18.08
N ALA A 44 16.64 -0.94 17.10
CA ALA A 44 16.06 -0.67 15.79
C ALA A 44 14.53 -0.85 15.75
N GLY A 45 13.84 -0.12 14.88
CA GLY A 45 12.37 -0.10 14.77
C GLY A 45 11.68 0.91 15.70
N MET A 46 10.37 1.04 15.56
CA MET A 46 9.56 2.09 16.18
C MET A 46 9.06 1.70 17.59
N GLY A 47 9.16 2.63 18.53
CA GLY A 47 8.55 2.48 19.86
C GLY A 47 7.04 2.73 19.85
N GLN A 48 6.31 2.28 20.89
CA GLN A 48 4.84 2.41 20.93
C GLN A 48 4.34 3.86 20.84
N PHE A 49 5.03 4.78 21.53
CA PHE A 49 4.68 6.19 21.48
C PHE A 49 4.81 6.74 20.06
N GLU A 50 5.94 6.49 19.41
CA GLU A 50 6.21 6.89 18.03
C GLU A 50 5.21 6.26 17.05
N TYR A 51 4.86 4.99 17.26
CA TYR A 51 3.82 4.28 16.51
C TYR A 51 2.47 5.00 16.56
N HIS A 52 2.03 5.41 17.75
CA HIS A 52 0.78 6.16 17.87
C HIS A 52 0.89 7.55 17.27
N GLN A 53 2.02 8.24 17.44
CA GLN A 53 2.24 9.56 16.85
C GLN A 53 2.18 9.54 15.32
N VAL A 54 2.79 8.55 14.67
CA VAL A 54 2.76 8.42 13.20
C VAL A 54 1.33 8.15 12.70
N ILE A 55 0.55 7.33 13.42
CA ILE A 55 -0.85 7.10 13.06
C ILE A 55 -1.67 8.37 13.28
N ASP A 56 -1.46 9.10 14.38
CA ASP A 56 -2.14 10.39 14.62
C ASP A 56 -1.87 11.38 13.49
N GLN A 57 -0.63 11.42 13.00
CA GLN A 57 -0.22 12.27 11.87
C GLN A 57 -0.99 11.92 10.60
N PHE A 58 -1.05 10.63 10.28
CA PHE A 58 -1.81 10.15 9.12
C PHE A 58 -3.30 10.46 9.23
N GLU A 59 -3.90 10.18 10.39
CA GLU A 59 -5.33 10.38 10.65
C GLU A 59 -5.74 11.86 10.53
N ARG A 60 -4.90 12.78 11.02
CA ARG A 60 -5.15 14.23 10.95
C ARG A 60 -5.33 14.71 9.50
N VAL A 61 -4.56 14.15 8.57
CA VAL A 61 -4.63 14.51 7.14
C VAL A 61 -5.76 13.74 6.46
N TRP A 62 -5.83 12.42 6.63
CA TRP A 62 -6.67 11.58 5.76
C TRP A 62 -8.09 11.34 6.24
N LYS A 63 -8.38 11.39 7.54
CA LYS A 63 -9.77 11.28 8.01
C LYS A 63 -10.67 12.37 7.42
N PRO A 64 -10.35 13.67 7.52
CA PRO A 64 -11.20 14.71 6.94
C PRO A 64 -11.33 14.57 5.41
N LEU A 65 -10.23 14.27 4.71
CA LEU A 65 -10.24 14.11 3.25
C LEU A 65 -11.12 12.93 2.80
N VAL A 66 -11.05 11.79 3.47
CA VAL A 66 -11.92 10.64 3.15
C VAL A 66 -13.39 10.98 3.43
N LYS A 67 -13.65 11.66 4.55
CA LYS A 67 -15.01 12.09 4.91
C LYS A 67 -15.60 13.04 3.88
N GLU A 68 -14.84 14.04 3.45
CA GLU A 68 -15.24 15.00 2.43
C GLU A 68 -15.48 14.32 1.07
N LYS A 69 -14.57 13.44 0.66
CA LYS A 69 -14.57 12.85 -0.68
C LYS A 69 -15.68 11.83 -0.90
N ILE A 70 -15.98 10.98 0.09
CA ILE A 70 -16.92 9.85 -0.08
C ILE A 70 -17.97 9.74 1.04
N GLY A 71 -18.00 10.67 2.00
CA GLY A 71 -18.95 10.65 3.11
C GLY A 71 -18.73 9.56 4.15
N LYS A 72 -17.64 8.78 4.03
CA LYS A 72 -17.31 7.63 4.90
C LYS A 72 -16.29 7.99 5.97
N GLU A 73 -16.26 7.19 7.03
CA GLU A 73 -15.23 7.30 8.06
C GLU A 73 -14.01 6.48 7.66
N LEU A 74 -12.81 7.03 7.84
CA LEU A 74 -11.57 6.28 7.72
C LEU A 74 -11.21 5.70 9.09
N ILE A 75 -11.20 4.37 9.20
CA ILE A 75 -10.96 3.66 10.46
C ILE A 75 -9.53 3.12 10.44
N ILE A 76 -8.73 3.45 11.46
CA ILE A 76 -7.40 2.88 11.65
C ILE A 76 -7.40 1.99 12.89
N GLU A 77 -7.25 0.68 12.69
CA GLU A 77 -7.07 -0.28 13.78
C GLU A 77 -5.60 -0.34 14.21
N ARG A 78 -5.33 0.20 15.40
CA ARG A 78 -3.99 0.25 15.98
C ARG A 78 -3.67 -1.05 16.71
N MET A 79 -3.00 -1.99 16.07
CA MET A 79 -2.76 -3.33 16.63
C MET A 79 -1.34 -3.49 17.19
N TRP A 80 -0.98 -2.66 18.18
CA TRP A 80 0.38 -2.63 18.74
C TRP A 80 0.87 -3.99 19.27
N GLU A 81 0.02 -4.75 19.97
CA GLU A 81 0.39 -6.07 20.52
C GLU A 81 0.47 -7.18 19.46
N ASN A 82 -0.01 -6.94 18.23
CA ASN A 82 0.08 -7.92 17.16
C ASN A 82 1.55 -8.03 16.70
N ASP A 83 2.10 -9.24 16.77
CA ASP A 83 3.51 -9.53 16.48
C ASP A 83 3.82 -9.71 14.99
N LYS A 84 2.80 -9.83 14.13
CA LYS A 84 2.99 -10.07 12.70
C LYS A 84 3.65 -8.88 12.02
N VAL A 85 4.59 -9.15 11.12
CA VAL A 85 5.13 -8.16 10.17
C VAL A 85 4.19 -8.05 8.98
N ASN A 86 3.09 -7.31 9.17
CA ASN A 86 2.15 -7.00 8.10
C ASN A 86 1.33 -5.72 8.38
N ALA A 87 0.57 -5.28 7.38
CA ALA A 87 -0.52 -4.32 7.47
C ALA A 87 -1.63 -4.79 6.51
N SER A 88 -2.85 -4.30 6.66
CA SER A 88 -3.91 -4.71 5.73
C SER A 88 -5.03 -3.68 5.56
N ALA A 89 -5.61 -3.65 4.37
CA ALA A 89 -6.79 -2.88 4.03
C ALA A 89 -8.02 -3.78 3.95
N THR A 90 -9.14 -3.31 4.50
CA THR A 90 -10.45 -3.96 4.41
C THR A 90 -11.57 -2.94 4.55
N ARG A 91 -12.81 -3.39 4.63
CA ARG A 91 -13.97 -2.54 4.89
C ARG A 91 -14.80 -3.10 6.03
N ASP A 92 -15.41 -2.21 6.81
CA ASP A 92 -16.41 -2.58 7.81
C ASP A 92 -17.78 -2.87 7.16
N ASP A 93 -18.76 -3.24 7.97
CA ASP A 93 -20.13 -3.55 7.51
C ASP A 93 -20.86 -2.34 6.88
N ASN A 94 -20.43 -1.12 7.21
CA ASN A 94 -20.93 0.12 6.63
C ASN A 94 -20.13 0.56 5.39
N ASN A 95 -19.23 -0.29 4.91
CA ASN A 95 -18.33 -0.05 3.80
C ASN A 95 -17.40 1.17 4.02
N ASN A 96 -17.07 1.47 5.28
CA ASN A 96 -16.02 2.40 5.65
C ASN A 96 -14.64 1.77 5.35
N PRO A 97 -13.67 2.52 4.80
CA PRO A 97 -12.29 2.07 4.68
C PRO A 97 -11.67 1.75 6.06
N VAL A 98 -11.05 0.58 6.20
CA VAL A 98 -10.39 0.13 7.43
C VAL A 98 -8.95 -0.25 7.12
N LEU A 99 -8.00 0.40 7.80
CA LEU A 99 -6.58 0.08 7.74
C LEU A 99 -6.17 -0.57 9.05
N LYS A 100 -5.60 -1.76 8.99
CA LYS A 100 -5.09 -2.48 10.16
C LYS A 100 -3.58 -2.43 10.16
N ILE A 101 -3.05 -1.84 11.22
CA ILE A 101 -1.64 -1.53 11.33
C ILE A 101 -1.06 -2.38 12.45
N TYR A 102 -0.15 -3.31 12.14
CA TYR A 102 0.36 -4.27 13.12
C TYR A 102 1.65 -3.77 13.77
N GLY A 103 1.78 -3.95 15.08
CA GLY A 103 2.96 -3.51 15.81
C GLY A 103 4.23 -4.27 15.42
N GLY A 104 4.11 -5.53 15.00
CA GLY A 104 5.25 -6.34 14.54
C GLY A 104 5.93 -5.72 13.33
N LEU A 105 5.15 -5.13 12.40
CA LEU A 105 5.69 -4.33 11.30
C LEU A 105 6.42 -3.11 11.83
N ALA A 106 5.79 -2.30 12.69
CA ALA A 106 6.39 -1.07 13.21
C ALA A 106 7.72 -1.31 13.94
N ARG A 107 7.87 -2.47 14.61
CA ARG A 107 9.10 -2.87 15.31
C ARG A 107 10.15 -3.52 14.41
N HIS A 108 9.88 -3.73 13.12
CA HIS A 108 10.88 -4.25 12.20
C HIS A 108 12.07 -3.30 12.09
N ARG A 109 13.30 -3.83 12.11
CA ARG A 109 14.54 -3.03 12.19
C ARG A 109 14.69 -2.02 11.05
N ASP A 110 14.16 -2.37 9.89
CA ASP A 110 14.22 -1.53 8.69
C ASP A 110 13.08 -0.50 8.64
N MET A 111 12.13 -0.51 9.58
CA MET A 111 11.02 0.44 9.62
C MET A 111 11.38 1.73 10.36
N ASN A 112 10.80 2.83 9.89
CA ASN A 112 10.90 4.18 10.45
C ASN A 112 9.58 4.94 10.20
N LYS A 113 9.49 6.20 10.65
CA LYS A 113 8.27 7.03 10.51
C LYS A 113 7.78 7.16 9.07
N ASP A 114 8.65 7.53 8.14
CA ASP A 114 8.26 7.75 6.74
C ASP A 114 7.90 6.43 6.05
N ALA A 115 8.61 5.34 6.35
CA ALA A 115 8.26 4.01 5.84
C ALA A 115 6.89 3.53 6.37
N MET A 116 6.58 3.86 7.63
CA MET A 116 5.29 3.56 8.23
C MET A 116 4.16 4.38 7.59
N LEU A 117 4.39 5.67 7.35
CA LEU A 117 3.44 6.51 6.60
C LEU A 117 3.25 5.98 5.17
N LEU A 118 4.32 5.56 4.50
CA LEU A 118 4.24 5.00 3.16
C LEU A 118 3.41 3.70 3.12
N ILE A 119 3.55 2.83 4.13
CA ILE A 119 2.67 1.66 4.30
C ILE A 119 1.22 2.07 4.48
N MET A 120 0.92 3.03 5.37
CA MET A 120 -0.46 3.48 5.57
C MET A 120 -1.05 4.09 4.29
N CYS A 121 -0.22 4.81 3.54
CA CYS A 121 -0.55 5.32 2.21
C CYS A 121 -0.81 4.21 1.18
N HIS A 122 -0.04 3.12 1.24
CA HIS A 122 -0.28 1.93 0.43
C HIS A 122 -1.64 1.29 0.78
N GLU A 123 -1.94 1.08 2.06
CA GLU A 123 -3.25 0.53 2.47
C GLU A 123 -4.41 1.42 2.03
N LEU A 124 -4.24 2.74 2.15
CA LEU A 124 -5.20 3.70 1.62
C LEU A 124 -5.32 3.61 0.09
N GLY A 125 -4.21 3.31 -0.60
CA GLY A 125 -4.13 3.09 -2.03
C GLY A 125 -4.97 1.91 -2.52
N HIS A 126 -5.21 0.88 -1.72
CA HIS A 126 -6.19 -0.14 -2.07
C HIS A 126 -7.60 0.45 -2.23
N HIS A 127 -7.96 1.45 -1.44
CA HIS A 127 -9.28 2.09 -1.51
C HIS A 127 -9.36 3.17 -2.60
N PHE A 128 -8.30 3.97 -2.77
CA PHE A 128 -8.32 5.20 -3.57
C PHE A 128 -7.34 5.21 -4.75
N GLY A 129 -6.58 4.14 -4.97
CA GLY A 129 -5.57 4.05 -6.02
C GLY A 129 -6.14 3.88 -7.43
N GLY A 130 -7.46 3.69 -7.59
CA GLY A 130 -8.09 3.54 -8.91
C GLY A 130 -7.64 2.28 -9.66
N ALA A 131 -7.67 2.35 -10.99
CA ALA A 131 -7.24 1.29 -11.87
C ALA A 131 -5.70 1.17 -11.96
N PRO A 132 -5.13 -0.04 -12.04
CA PRO A 132 -5.82 -1.32 -12.16
C PRO A 132 -6.36 -1.88 -10.84
N LYS A 133 -7.59 -2.40 -10.88
CA LYS A 133 -8.21 -3.11 -9.74
C LYS A 133 -8.06 -4.62 -9.82
N THR A 134 -7.91 -5.25 -8.66
CA THR A 134 -7.88 -6.72 -8.54
C THR A 134 -9.22 -7.34 -8.93
N PHE A 135 -9.28 -8.67 -9.06
CA PHE A 135 -10.52 -9.38 -9.32
C PHE A 135 -11.20 -9.81 -8.01
N ARG A 136 -12.54 -9.88 -8.00
CA ARG A 136 -13.30 -10.42 -6.87
C ARG A 136 -13.16 -11.93 -6.85
N GLY A 137 -12.50 -12.48 -5.84
CA GLY A 137 -12.18 -13.91 -5.75
C GLY A 137 -11.66 -14.49 -7.07
N ARG A 138 -12.38 -15.48 -7.62
CA ARG A 138 -12.07 -16.15 -8.90
C ARG A 138 -12.92 -15.64 -10.08
N SER A 139 -13.61 -14.53 -9.92
CA SER A 139 -14.47 -13.97 -10.97
C SER A 139 -13.71 -13.06 -11.93
N SER A 140 -14.33 -12.71 -13.07
CA SER A 140 -13.83 -11.68 -13.99
C SER A 140 -14.22 -10.25 -13.61
N LYS A 141 -14.95 -10.06 -12.49
CA LYS A 141 -15.39 -8.74 -12.05
C LYS A 141 -14.31 -8.05 -11.23
N ARG A 142 -14.06 -6.77 -11.50
CA ARG A 142 -13.16 -5.93 -10.71
C ARG A 142 -13.66 -5.79 -9.27
N SER A 143 -12.74 -5.91 -8.32
CA SER A 143 -12.98 -5.73 -6.89
C SER A 143 -12.99 -4.24 -6.54
N TRP A 144 -13.15 -3.92 -5.25
CA TRP A 144 -12.96 -2.54 -4.78
C TRP A 144 -11.47 -2.16 -4.71
N SER A 145 -10.59 -3.14 -4.51
CA SER A 145 -9.18 -2.97 -4.17
C SER A 145 -8.33 -2.77 -5.42
N SER A 146 -7.50 -1.73 -5.40
CA SER A 146 -6.43 -1.54 -6.38
C SER A 146 -5.37 -2.63 -6.26
N ALA A 147 -4.74 -2.98 -7.38
CA ALA A 147 -3.60 -3.91 -7.41
C ALA A 147 -2.48 -3.44 -6.47
N GLU A 148 -1.68 -4.36 -5.96
CA GLU A 148 -0.52 -4.07 -5.09
C GLU A 148 0.39 -2.97 -5.64
N GLY A 149 0.81 -3.07 -6.91
CA GLY A 149 1.63 -2.04 -7.55
C GLY A 149 0.87 -0.71 -7.75
N GLN A 150 -0.45 -0.75 -7.95
CA GLN A 150 -1.23 0.49 -8.06
C GLN A 150 -1.38 1.19 -6.70
N ALA A 151 -1.50 0.42 -5.62
CA ALA A 151 -1.50 0.94 -4.27
C ALA A 151 -0.16 1.60 -3.92
N ASP A 152 0.98 1.02 -4.32
CA ASP A 152 2.30 1.67 -4.18
C ASP A 152 2.39 2.97 -4.95
N TYR A 153 1.92 2.94 -6.20
CA TYR A 153 1.96 4.10 -7.07
C TYR A 153 1.13 5.25 -6.50
N PHE A 154 -0.07 4.95 -5.99
CA PHE A 154 -0.88 5.93 -5.26
C PHE A 154 -0.18 6.43 -4.00
N ALA A 155 0.45 5.53 -3.25
CA ALA A 155 1.08 5.86 -1.99
C ALA A 155 2.14 6.94 -2.17
N SER A 156 3.04 6.76 -3.15
CA SER A 156 4.05 7.77 -3.44
C SER A 156 3.47 8.95 -4.21
N ASN A 157 2.59 8.77 -5.19
CA ASN A 157 2.15 9.86 -6.07
C ASN A 157 1.14 10.84 -5.44
N LYS A 158 0.18 10.34 -4.65
CA LYS A 158 -0.93 11.14 -4.10
C LYS A 158 -0.83 11.29 -2.60
N CYS A 159 -0.49 10.20 -1.91
CA CYS A 159 -0.66 10.14 -0.47
C CYS A 159 0.47 10.82 0.31
N MET A 160 1.71 10.40 0.06
CA MET A 160 2.90 10.95 0.72
C MET A 160 3.09 12.46 0.51
N PRO A 161 2.84 13.06 -0.67
CA PRO A 161 2.94 14.50 -0.84
C PRO A 161 2.06 15.28 0.13
N LYS A 162 0.80 14.86 0.34
CA LYS A 162 -0.13 15.53 1.26
C LYS A 162 0.33 15.45 2.71
N LEU A 163 0.91 14.32 3.11
CA LEU A 163 1.50 14.18 4.45
C LEU A 163 2.73 15.07 4.59
N ILE A 164 3.64 15.05 3.61
CA ILE A 164 4.88 15.82 3.69
C ILE A 164 4.62 17.32 3.64
N GLU A 165 3.63 17.79 2.86
CA GLU A 165 3.23 19.19 2.80
C GLU A 165 2.68 19.70 4.14
N GLU A 166 1.83 18.91 4.82
CA GLU A 166 1.32 19.26 6.15
C GLU A 166 2.45 19.30 7.20
N TYR A 167 3.43 18.39 7.08
CA TYR A 167 4.43 18.14 8.14
C TYR A 167 5.84 18.66 7.86
N SER A 168 6.12 19.29 6.70
CA SER A 168 7.43 19.88 6.39
C SER A 168 7.82 20.99 7.39
N ASN A 169 6.86 21.50 8.15
CA ASN A 169 7.08 22.49 9.20
C ASN A 169 7.51 21.89 10.56
N GLU A 170 7.32 20.58 10.79
CA GLU A 170 7.43 20.02 12.14
C GLU A 170 8.68 19.17 12.42
N ASN A 171 9.31 18.46 11.47
CA ASN A 171 10.50 17.64 11.79
C ASN A 171 11.30 17.17 10.57
N LYS A 172 12.54 17.65 10.45
CA LYS A 172 13.58 17.15 9.52
C LYS A 172 14.23 15.85 10.02
N SER A 173 13.46 14.86 10.52
CA SER A 173 14.10 13.66 11.05
C SER A 173 14.55 12.75 9.92
N PHE A 174 15.84 12.85 9.60
CA PHE A 174 16.59 11.93 8.76
C PHE A 174 16.41 10.50 9.26
N VAL A 175 16.15 9.56 8.34
CA VAL A 175 15.98 8.13 8.66
C VAL A 175 17.23 7.61 9.38
N PRO A 176 17.14 7.15 10.64
CA PRO A 176 18.23 6.42 11.27
C PRO A 176 18.43 5.08 10.55
N GLY A 177 19.65 4.74 10.14
CA GLY A 177 19.99 3.40 9.63
C GLY A 177 20.12 3.27 8.11
N VAL A 178 19.97 4.35 7.34
CA VAL A 178 20.39 4.36 5.93
C VAL A 178 21.88 4.73 5.87
N ASP A 179 22.69 3.90 5.21
CA ASP A 179 24.12 4.19 5.06
C ASP A 179 24.34 5.44 4.19
N LYS A 180 25.45 6.13 4.43
CA LYS A 180 25.73 7.42 3.75
C LYS A 180 25.79 7.29 2.23
N MET A 181 26.21 6.13 1.70
CA MET A 181 26.30 5.92 0.25
C MET A 181 24.92 5.85 -0.38
N THR A 182 23.99 5.12 0.24
CA THR A 182 22.59 5.08 -0.17
C THR A 182 21.95 6.46 -0.17
N VAL A 183 22.22 7.30 0.85
CA VAL A 183 21.74 8.68 0.88
C VAL A 183 22.25 9.45 -0.33
N ILE A 184 23.56 9.38 -0.60
CA ILE A 184 24.18 10.05 -1.75
C ILE A 184 23.55 9.58 -3.07
N GLU A 185 23.23 8.29 -3.21
CA GLU A 185 22.57 7.76 -4.39
C GLU A 185 21.15 8.30 -4.58
N ILE A 186 20.35 8.35 -3.52
CA ILE A 186 19.02 8.97 -3.57
C ILE A 186 19.14 10.46 -3.92
N GLU A 187 20.10 11.18 -3.35
CA GLU A 187 20.30 12.61 -3.62
C GLU A 187 20.74 12.93 -5.04
N LYS A 188 21.34 11.98 -5.77
CA LYS A 188 21.63 12.14 -7.21
C LYS A 188 20.37 12.19 -8.06
N VAL A 189 19.30 11.54 -7.61
CA VAL A 189 18.04 11.39 -8.37
C VAL A 189 16.94 12.30 -7.82
N CYS A 190 16.98 12.62 -6.53
CA CYS A 190 15.97 13.37 -5.81
C CYS A 190 16.45 14.75 -5.35
N GLN A 191 15.81 15.79 -5.88
CA GLN A 191 16.12 17.18 -5.50
C GLN A 191 15.17 17.75 -4.43
N SER A 192 13.90 17.35 -4.41
CA SER A 192 12.92 17.82 -3.42
C SER A 192 12.97 17.00 -2.13
N GLU A 193 12.58 17.61 -1.00
CA GLU A 193 12.45 16.91 0.29
C GLU A 193 11.48 15.73 0.17
N TYR A 194 10.35 15.94 -0.50
CA TYR A 194 9.36 14.91 -0.79
C TYR A 194 9.97 13.71 -1.52
N CYS A 195 10.75 13.94 -2.59
CA CYS A 195 11.40 12.87 -3.34
C CYS A 195 12.38 12.11 -2.46
N LYS A 196 13.23 12.82 -1.70
CA LYS A 196 14.23 12.21 -0.82
C LYS A 196 13.56 11.33 0.26
N ARG A 197 12.62 11.88 1.01
CA ARG A 197 11.92 11.19 2.11
C ARG A 197 11.14 9.98 1.61
N THR A 198 10.37 10.15 0.54
CA THR A 198 9.56 9.05 -0.03
C THR A 198 10.45 7.96 -0.63
N SER A 199 11.57 8.31 -1.27
CA SER A 199 12.52 7.31 -1.80
C SER A 199 13.24 6.55 -0.68
N MET A 200 13.64 7.23 0.39
CA MET A 200 14.23 6.57 1.56
C MET A 200 13.22 5.64 2.25
N ALA A 201 11.96 6.06 2.37
CA ALA A 201 10.87 5.23 2.87
C ALA A 201 10.63 4.00 1.98
N ALA A 202 10.61 4.18 0.66
CA ALA A 202 10.44 3.10 -0.30
C ALA A 202 11.59 2.07 -0.24
N LEU A 203 12.83 2.53 -0.06
CA LEU A 203 13.99 1.66 0.09
C LEU A 203 13.93 0.87 1.41
N SER A 204 13.61 1.54 2.51
CA SER A 204 13.38 0.92 3.82
C SER A 204 12.30 -0.17 3.72
N LEU A 205 11.17 0.14 3.08
CA LEU A 205 10.10 -0.82 2.86
C LEU A 205 10.54 -1.99 1.95
N GLY A 206 11.28 -1.72 0.87
CA GLY A 206 11.85 -2.77 0.03
C GLY A 206 12.80 -3.71 0.78
N ARG A 207 13.56 -3.20 1.75
CA ARG A 207 14.38 -4.03 2.66
C ARG A 207 13.53 -4.89 3.59
N VAL A 208 12.38 -4.37 4.06
CA VAL A 208 11.39 -5.21 4.77
C VAL A 208 10.90 -6.31 3.87
N PHE A 209 10.43 -6.02 2.64
CA PHE A 209 9.97 -7.06 1.72
C PHE A 209 11.06 -8.12 1.50
N ALA A 210 12.29 -7.70 1.22
CA ALA A 210 13.42 -8.61 1.02
C ALA A 210 13.74 -9.49 2.24
N SER A 211 13.40 -9.08 3.46
CA SER A 211 13.60 -9.89 4.67
C SER A 211 12.55 -10.99 4.85
N LEU A 212 11.42 -10.93 4.13
CA LEU A 212 10.29 -11.85 4.32
C LEU A 212 10.41 -13.16 3.54
N LYS A 213 11.22 -13.19 2.47
CA LYS A 213 11.45 -14.37 1.64
C LYS A 213 12.93 -14.58 1.39
N TYR A 214 13.36 -15.83 1.37
CA TYR A 214 14.79 -16.17 1.30
C TYR A 214 15.45 -15.82 -0.04
N ASP A 215 14.68 -15.82 -1.12
CA ASP A 215 15.12 -15.59 -2.49
C ASP A 215 15.00 -14.12 -2.93
N TRP A 216 14.39 -13.27 -2.09
CA TRP A 216 14.22 -11.87 -2.38
C TRP A 216 15.44 -11.04 -1.98
N GLN A 217 15.83 -10.13 -2.88
CA GLN A 217 16.96 -9.24 -2.66
C GLN A 217 16.47 -7.81 -2.34
N PRO A 218 17.20 -7.06 -1.48
CA PRO A 218 16.93 -5.65 -1.28
C PRO A 218 16.99 -4.88 -2.60
N PRO A 219 16.14 -3.86 -2.80
CA PRO A 219 16.24 -3.03 -3.99
C PRO A 219 17.53 -2.21 -3.98
N GLN A 220 18.05 -1.96 -5.17
CA GLN A 220 19.23 -1.15 -5.42
C GLN A 220 18.81 0.20 -6.00
N VAL A 221 19.37 1.29 -5.46
CA VAL A 221 19.07 2.64 -5.93
C VAL A 221 19.76 2.84 -7.28
N GLY A 222 19.01 3.38 -8.25
CA GLY A 222 19.54 3.63 -9.60
C GLY A 222 19.41 2.46 -10.57
N GLU A 223 19.14 1.25 -10.06
CA GLU A 223 18.78 0.08 -10.88
C GLU A 223 17.27 0.02 -11.14
N LYS A 224 16.89 -0.78 -12.14
CA LYS A 224 15.48 -1.10 -12.45
C LYS A 224 15.29 -2.60 -12.58
N SER A 225 14.09 -3.09 -12.26
CA SER A 225 13.68 -4.45 -12.56
C SER A 225 13.67 -4.69 -14.07
N ASN A 226 14.29 -5.79 -14.49
CA ASN A 226 14.28 -6.25 -15.89
C ASN A 226 13.04 -7.07 -16.25
N LEU A 227 12.16 -7.34 -15.28
CA LEU A 227 10.94 -8.10 -15.51
C LEU A 227 9.97 -7.26 -16.35
N VAL A 228 9.35 -7.90 -17.34
CA VAL A 228 8.25 -7.35 -18.13
C VAL A 228 7.14 -8.39 -18.11
N VAL A 229 5.99 -8.04 -17.53
CA VAL A 229 4.86 -8.95 -17.45
C VAL A 229 4.03 -8.89 -18.72
N GLU A 230 3.57 -10.05 -19.18
CA GLU A 230 2.61 -10.14 -20.29
C GLU A 230 1.23 -9.61 -19.87
N ASN A 231 0.80 -9.99 -18.66
CA ASN A 231 -0.47 -9.59 -18.05
C ASN A 231 -0.23 -8.84 -16.75
N THR A 232 -1.07 -7.84 -16.45
CA THR A 232 -0.97 -7.09 -15.19
C THR A 232 -0.95 -8.04 -13.98
N PHE A 233 0.06 -7.91 -13.13
CA PHE A 233 0.25 -8.68 -11.93
C PHE A 233 -0.39 -7.97 -10.73
N TYR A 234 -1.44 -8.58 -10.17
CA TYR A 234 -2.29 -7.95 -9.15
C TYR A 234 -1.85 -8.19 -7.71
N LYS A 235 -0.85 -9.06 -7.49
CA LYS A 235 -0.32 -9.47 -6.17
C LYS A 235 1.02 -8.79 -5.90
N HIS A 236 1.73 -9.22 -4.85
CA HIS A 236 2.98 -8.62 -4.35
C HIS A 236 4.16 -8.79 -5.31
N PRO A 237 4.59 -7.74 -6.04
CA PRO A 237 5.76 -7.80 -6.90
C PRO A 237 7.05 -7.96 -6.06
N GLU A 238 8.16 -8.32 -6.71
CA GLU A 238 9.46 -8.37 -6.05
C GLU A 238 9.92 -7.00 -5.53
N PRO A 239 10.79 -6.94 -4.50
CA PRO A 239 11.18 -5.69 -3.85
C PRO A 239 11.68 -4.59 -4.80
N GLN A 240 12.50 -4.93 -5.80
CA GLN A 240 12.96 -3.96 -6.80
C GLN A 240 11.80 -3.37 -7.60
N CYS A 241 10.86 -4.22 -8.05
CA CYS A 241 9.71 -3.76 -8.82
C CYS A 241 8.78 -2.84 -8.00
N ARG A 242 8.61 -3.11 -6.70
CA ARG A 242 7.88 -2.22 -5.80
C ARG A 242 8.60 -0.90 -5.61
N PHE A 243 9.92 -0.93 -5.37
CA PHE A 243 10.75 0.28 -5.29
C PHE A 243 10.63 1.14 -6.55
N ASP A 244 10.80 0.54 -7.73
CA ASP A 244 10.64 1.22 -9.03
C ASP A 244 9.26 1.86 -9.18
N THR A 245 8.22 1.21 -8.64
CA THR A 245 6.84 1.73 -8.67
C THR A 245 6.68 2.95 -7.79
N PHE A 246 7.26 2.95 -6.58
CA PHE A 246 7.27 4.14 -5.73
C PHE A 246 8.02 5.28 -6.41
N ILE A 247 9.19 5.02 -6.99
CA ILE A 247 9.97 6.04 -7.73
C ILE A 247 9.17 6.59 -8.91
N ALA A 248 8.49 5.73 -9.68
CA ALA A 248 7.63 6.18 -10.77
C ALA A 248 6.51 7.11 -10.27
N GLY A 249 5.86 6.79 -9.16
CA GLY A 249 4.85 7.66 -8.56
C GLY A 249 5.43 8.99 -8.07
N ILE A 250 6.66 9.02 -7.57
CA ILE A 250 7.37 10.26 -7.21
C ILE A 250 7.60 11.15 -8.44
N MET A 251 8.03 10.55 -9.54
CA MET A 251 8.38 11.24 -10.79
C MET A 251 7.16 11.71 -11.60
N CYS A 252 5.96 11.23 -11.26
CA CYS A 252 4.72 11.62 -11.93
C CYS A 252 4.15 12.93 -11.36
N GLU A 253 4.80 14.05 -11.67
CA GLU A 253 4.42 15.34 -11.09
C GLU A 253 3.15 15.93 -11.71
N GLU A 254 2.99 15.77 -13.02
CA GLU A 254 1.90 16.35 -13.81
C GLU A 254 0.51 15.90 -13.36
N GLU A 255 0.37 14.64 -12.94
CA GLU A 255 -0.91 14.10 -12.48
C GLU A 255 -1.10 14.21 -10.97
N ARG A 256 -0.14 14.73 -10.18
CA ARG A 256 -0.13 14.66 -8.71
C ARG A 256 -1.46 15.06 -8.03
N ASN A 257 -2.18 16.03 -8.61
CA ASN A 257 -3.45 16.54 -8.09
C ASN A 257 -4.70 15.97 -8.78
N SER A 258 -4.53 15.23 -9.87
CA SER A 258 -5.61 14.53 -10.56
C SER A 258 -5.99 13.26 -9.82
N GLU A 259 -7.28 12.96 -9.81
CA GLU A 259 -7.79 11.73 -9.23
C GLU A 259 -7.62 10.55 -10.20
N PHE A 260 -7.26 9.39 -9.68
CA PHE A 260 -7.23 8.17 -10.48
C PHE A 260 -8.65 7.70 -10.80
N ASP A 261 -8.90 7.35 -12.06
CA ASP A 261 -10.16 6.71 -12.42
C ASP A 261 -10.19 5.24 -11.99
N ASN A 262 -11.39 4.71 -11.71
CA ASN A 262 -11.57 3.33 -11.26
C ASN A 262 -11.58 2.31 -12.40
N SER A 263 -11.75 2.75 -13.64
CA SER A 263 -11.91 1.92 -14.84
C SER A 263 -10.82 2.19 -15.87
N ASP A 264 -10.56 3.46 -16.18
CA ASP A 264 -9.51 3.86 -17.13
C ASP A 264 -8.20 4.09 -16.38
N HIS A 265 -7.23 3.24 -16.64
CA HIS A 265 -5.94 3.33 -15.98
C HIS A 265 -5.12 4.55 -16.42
N SER A 266 -5.43 5.20 -17.55
CA SER A 266 -4.69 6.36 -18.05
C SER A 266 -5.05 7.67 -17.34
N ILE A 267 -6.24 7.76 -16.74
CA ILE A 267 -6.71 8.97 -16.07
C ILE A 267 -6.08 9.13 -14.70
N GLY A 268 -5.49 10.31 -14.46
CA GLY A 268 -4.86 10.68 -13.19
C GLY A 268 -3.51 10.01 -12.93
N ALA A 269 -2.97 9.27 -13.91
CA ALA A 269 -1.70 8.56 -13.86
C ALA A 269 -0.81 8.91 -15.05
N CYS A 270 0.50 8.99 -14.83
CA CYS A 270 1.43 9.16 -15.93
C CYS A 270 1.42 7.91 -16.83
N VAL A 271 1.29 8.14 -18.13
CA VAL A 271 1.40 7.11 -19.17
C VAL A 271 2.73 7.23 -19.89
N ARG A 272 3.25 6.10 -20.35
CA ARG A 272 4.62 5.99 -20.89
C ARG A 272 4.85 6.85 -22.13
N GLU A 273 3.80 7.13 -22.90
CA GLU A 273 3.87 7.95 -24.11
C GLU A 273 4.33 9.39 -23.83
N TYR A 274 4.00 9.94 -22.66
CA TYR A 274 4.31 11.34 -22.30
C TYR A 274 5.27 11.45 -21.12
N SER A 275 5.29 10.46 -20.21
CA SER A 275 6.15 10.45 -19.04
C SER A 275 6.71 9.06 -18.76
N GLU A 276 7.82 8.72 -19.41
CA GLU A 276 8.48 7.42 -19.26
C GLU A 276 8.93 7.17 -17.81
N LYS A 277 9.46 8.20 -17.13
CA LYS A 277 9.94 8.11 -15.74
C LYS A 277 8.79 8.05 -14.72
N GLY A 278 7.66 8.69 -15.02
CA GLY A 278 6.48 8.70 -14.17
C GLY A 278 5.56 7.50 -14.38
N ALA A 279 5.69 6.78 -15.49
CA ALA A 279 4.82 5.67 -15.82
C ALA A 279 5.05 4.44 -14.94
N ARG A 280 3.95 3.78 -14.56
CA ARG A 280 3.98 2.52 -13.80
C ARG A 280 4.87 1.47 -14.50
N PRO A 281 5.77 0.79 -13.77
CA PRO A 281 6.78 -0.07 -14.37
C PRO A 281 6.18 -1.37 -14.92
N LEU A 282 6.79 -1.87 -16.00
CA LEU A 282 6.35 -3.07 -16.70
C LEU A 282 6.59 -4.37 -15.93
N CYS A 283 7.34 -4.32 -14.83
CA CYS A 283 7.58 -5.47 -13.97
C CYS A 283 6.34 -5.95 -13.20
N TRP A 284 5.25 -5.16 -13.20
CA TRP A 284 3.95 -5.59 -12.70
C TRP A 284 2.77 -5.09 -13.56
N PHE A 285 2.92 -3.98 -14.29
CA PHE A 285 1.82 -3.38 -15.05
C PHE A 285 1.93 -3.65 -16.55
N SER A 286 0.87 -4.20 -17.14
CA SER A 286 0.76 -4.37 -18.61
C SER A 286 -0.44 -3.55 -19.10
N PRO A 287 -0.21 -2.35 -19.70
CA PRO A 287 -1.28 -1.47 -20.15
C PRO A 287 -2.19 -2.13 -21.21
N SER A 288 -1.64 -2.98 -22.07
CA SER A 288 -2.39 -3.62 -23.15
C SER A 288 -3.30 -4.77 -22.70
N SER A 289 -3.15 -5.23 -21.45
CA SER A 289 -3.87 -6.40 -20.92
C SER A 289 -4.88 -6.05 -19.81
N TYR A 290 -5.03 -4.78 -19.47
CA TYR A 290 -5.93 -4.32 -18.42
C TYR A 290 -7.29 -3.87 -18.98
#